data_AF-A0A9Q3UXG8-F1
#
_entry.id   AF-A0A9Q3UXG8-F1
#
_cell.length_a   1.000
_cell.length_b   1.000
_cell.length_c   1.000
_cell.angle_alpha   90.00
_cell.angle_beta   90.00
_cell.angle_gamma   90.00
#
_symmetry.space_group_name_H-M   'P 1'
#
loop_
_entity.id
_entity.type
_entity.pdbx_description
1 polymer ?
#
loop_
_entity_poly.entity_id
_entity_poly.type
_entity_poly.pdbx_seq_one_letter_code
_entity_poly.pdbx_strand_id
1 'polypeptide(L)'
;MLDEFVEKFGKTDSLYFKDMLKDYDFLNNDRISQQYNTFIKNTERKNFKSLLDMFKYMNSKEYHQYEYGAYLTGDFKLREHDGADLLALYWYNRNLRMFRKIQEIPKNAEDRILVIAGNGHATVFRQLFTMSPEYDYVEFSSLDSKK
;
A
#
# COMPACT_ATOMS: atom_id res chain seq x y z
N MET A 1 -1.27 14.52 6.68
CA MET A 1 -1.49 13.04 6.60
C MET A 1 -0.62 12.25 7.58
N LEU A 2 0.68 12.58 7.75
CA LEU A 2 1.35 12.39 9.06
C LEU A 2 0.55 13.13 10.15
N ASP A 3 0.02 14.29 9.77
CA ASP A 3 -0.81 15.18 10.57
C ASP A 3 -2.05 14.54 11.19
N GLU A 4 -2.73 13.55 10.56
CA GLU A 4 -3.89 12.90 11.20
C GLU A 4 -3.48 11.98 12.35
N PHE A 5 -2.36 11.27 12.20
CA PHE A 5 -1.81 10.40 13.25
C PHE A 5 -1.28 11.25 14.40
N VAL A 6 -0.55 12.33 14.08
CA VAL A 6 -0.08 13.33 15.05
C VAL A 6 -1.25 14.08 15.70
N GLU A 7 -2.32 14.41 14.98
CA GLU A 7 -3.49 15.08 15.54
C GLU A 7 -4.25 14.16 16.51
N LYS A 8 -4.33 12.86 16.19
CA LYS A 8 -5.03 11.89 17.03
C LYS A 8 -4.24 11.50 18.27
N PHE A 9 -2.95 11.24 18.13
CA PHE A 9 -2.11 10.69 19.21
C PHE A 9 -1.22 11.73 19.88
N GLY A 10 -0.85 12.79 19.18
CA GLY A 10 -0.02 13.88 19.71
C GLY A 10 -0.72 14.77 20.75
N LYS A 11 -2.04 14.62 20.96
CA LYS A 11 -2.76 15.32 22.03
C LYS A 11 -2.49 14.75 23.43
N THR A 12 -1.90 13.56 23.53
CA THR A 12 -1.69 12.87 24.83
C THR A 12 -0.21 12.67 25.16
N ASP A 13 0.67 12.52 24.15
CA ASP A 13 2.14 12.56 24.30
C ASP A 13 2.82 12.93 22.97
N SER A 14 2.88 14.23 22.65
CA SER A 14 3.43 14.70 21.38
C SER A 14 4.93 14.44 21.22
N LEU A 15 5.68 14.33 22.32
CA LEU A 15 7.12 14.13 22.27
C LEU A 15 7.46 12.70 21.88
N TYR A 16 6.84 11.70 22.51
CA TYR A 16 7.05 10.30 22.17
C TYR A 16 6.77 10.02 20.69
N PHE A 17 5.61 10.45 20.17
CA PHE A 17 5.26 10.22 18.77
C PHE A 17 6.14 11.03 17.80
N LYS A 18 6.54 12.24 18.18
CA LYS A 18 7.45 13.05 17.37
C LYS A 18 8.84 12.41 17.28
N ASP A 19 9.33 11.86 18.39
CA ASP A 19 10.60 11.16 18.44
C ASP A 19 10.54 9.84 17.67
N MET A 20 9.42 9.11 17.76
CA MET A 20 9.20 7.90 16.97
C MET A 20 9.15 8.22 15.46
N LEU A 21 8.46 9.28 15.04
CA LEU A 21 8.39 9.69 13.63
C LEU A 21 9.70 10.26 13.09
N LYS A 22 10.67 10.53 13.96
CA LYS A 22 11.98 11.03 13.54
C LYS A 22 12.63 10.04 12.58
N ASP A 23 13.13 10.58 11.47
CA ASP A 23 13.83 9.85 10.40
C ASP A 23 12.96 8.84 9.62
N TYR A 24 11.65 8.76 9.88
CA TYR A 24 10.70 7.97 9.09
C TYR A 24 10.12 8.83 7.95
N ASP A 25 10.83 8.88 6.82
CA ASP A 25 10.54 9.78 5.70
C ASP A 25 10.30 9.06 4.36
N PHE A 26 10.32 7.73 4.36
CA PHE A 26 10.25 6.84 3.19
C PHE A 26 11.44 6.97 2.23
N LEU A 27 12.51 7.68 2.60
CA LEU A 27 13.69 7.90 1.79
C LEU A 27 14.86 7.11 2.33
N ASN A 28 15.27 6.11 1.57
CA ASN A 28 16.35 5.22 1.98
C ASN A 28 17.38 5.10 0.87
N ASN A 29 18.66 5.11 1.25
CA ASN A 29 19.78 4.99 0.33
C ASN A 29 20.48 3.62 0.43
N ASP A 30 19.86 2.65 1.11
CA ASP A 30 20.40 1.31 1.15
C ASP A 30 20.25 0.60 -0.21
N ARG A 31 21.02 -0.49 -0.38
CA ARG A 31 21.09 -1.23 -1.64
C ARG A 31 19.70 -1.70 -2.11
N ILE A 32 18.83 -2.12 -1.19
CA ILE A 32 17.50 -2.63 -1.55
C ILE A 32 16.61 -1.48 -2.02
N SER A 33 16.65 -0.32 -1.36
CA SER A 33 15.92 0.86 -1.82
C SER A 33 16.38 1.35 -3.20
N GLN A 34 17.69 1.28 -3.50
CA GLN A 34 18.20 1.57 -4.85
C GLN A 34 17.74 0.56 -5.91
N GLN A 35 17.67 -0.73 -5.56
CA GLN A 35 17.11 -1.76 -6.43
C GLN A 35 15.63 -1.53 -6.68
N TYR A 36 14.88 -1.17 -5.63
CA TYR A 36 13.47 -0.81 -5.75
C TYR A 36 13.26 0.41 -6.64
N ASN A 37 14.04 1.47 -6.48
CA ASN A 37 14.00 2.64 -7.37
C ASN A 37 14.26 2.28 -8.83
N THR A 38 15.19 1.35 -9.08
CA THR A 38 15.44 0.82 -10.44
C THR A 38 14.26 0.02 -10.95
N PHE A 39 13.65 -0.82 -10.12
CA PHE A 39 12.43 -1.55 -10.44
C PHE A 39 11.31 -0.57 -10.84
N ILE A 40 11.00 0.45 -10.03
CA ILE A 40 9.96 1.44 -10.33
C ILE A 40 10.21 2.15 -11.68
N LYS A 41 11.45 2.53 -11.99
CA LYS A 41 11.80 3.13 -13.30
C LYS A 41 11.51 2.20 -14.47
N ASN A 42 11.69 0.89 -14.31
CA ASN A 42 11.35 -0.11 -15.32
C ASN A 42 9.83 -0.28 -15.47
N THR A 43 9.05 0.20 -14.51
CA THR A 43 7.58 0.12 -14.50
C THR A 43 6.91 1.37 -15.11
N GLU A 44 7.71 2.33 -15.60
CA GLU A 44 7.22 3.51 -16.31
C GLU A 44 6.49 3.15 -17.61
N ARG A 45 5.45 3.92 -17.95
CA ARG A 45 4.61 3.75 -19.15
C ARG A 45 5.39 3.48 -20.44
N LYS A 46 6.52 4.18 -20.65
CA LYS A 46 7.34 4.07 -21.87
C LYS A 46 7.90 2.67 -22.12
N ASN A 47 7.92 1.80 -21.11
CA ASN A 47 8.42 0.44 -21.18
C ASN A 47 7.32 -0.59 -21.54
N PHE A 48 6.07 -0.15 -21.72
CA PHE A 48 4.94 -1.03 -22.03
C PHE A 48 4.34 -0.70 -23.40
N LYS A 49 3.76 -1.73 -24.05
CA LYS A 49 3.09 -1.58 -25.34
C LYS A 49 1.80 -0.77 -25.24
N SER A 50 1.11 -0.85 -24.11
CA SER A 50 -0.13 -0.11 -23.84
C SER A 50 -0.27 0.24 -22.35
N LEU A 51 -1.16 1.19 -22.06
CA LEU A 51 -1.55 1.49 -20.66
C LEU A 51 -2.21 0.29 -19.98
N LEU A 52 -2.98 -0.51 -20.73
CA LEU A 52 -3.63 -1.69 -20.19
C LEU A 52 -2.59 -2.73 -19.76
N ASP A 53 -1.54 -2.96 -20.56
CA ASP A 53 -0.46 -3.90 -20.21
C ASP A 53 0.27 -3.44 -18.94
N MET A 54 0.55 -2.13 -18.86
CA MET A 54 1.14 -1.52 -17.66
C MET A 54 0.25 -1.75 -16.43
N PHE A 55 -1.05 -1.44 -16.51
CA PHE A 55 -1.96 -1.63 -15.39
C PHE A 55 -2.15 -3.10 -15.01
N LYS A 56 -2.19 -4.02 -15.98
CA LYS A 56 -2.22 -5.47 -15.72
C LYS A 56 -0.97 -5.92 -14.98
N TYR A 57 0.21 -5.44 -15.40
CA TYR A 57 1.46 -5.75 -14.74
C TYR A 57 1.53 -5.17 -13.32
N MET A 58 1.16 -3.90 -13.15
CA MET A 58 1.10 -3.24 -11.84
C MET A 58 0.10 -3.92 -10.89
N ASN A 59 -0.97 -4.52 -11.41
CA ASN A 59 -1.93 -5.32 -10.63
C ASN A 59 -1.60 -6.82 -10.66
N SER A 60 -0.38 -7.25 -10.99
CA SER A 60 0.01 -8.65 -10.86
C SER A 60 0.33 -9.00 -9.41
N LYS A 61 0.29 -10.29 -9.06
CA LYS A 61 0.66 -10.76 -7.73
C LYS A 61 2.12 -10.45 -7.43
N GLU A 62 2.98 -10.68 -8.41
CA GLU A 62 4.41 -10.46 -8.35
C GLU A 62 4.73 -8.99 -8.10
N TYR A 63 4.10 -8.06 -8.82
CA TYR A 63 4.31 -6.63 -8.62
C TYR A 63 3.91 -6.20 -7.21
N HIS A 64 2.73 -6.62 -6.71
CA HIS A 64 2.32 -6.29 -5.35
C HIS A 64 3.24 -6.90 -4.29
N GLN A 65 3.87 -8.06 -4.54
CA GLN A 65 4.88 -8.62 -3.65
C GLN A 65 6.14 -7.75 -3.59
N TYR A 66 6.60 -7.23 -4.73
CA TYR A 66 7.75 -6.33 -4.79
C TYR A 66 7.47 -4.98 -4.14
N GLU A 67 6.31 -4.38 -4.43
CA GLU A 67 5.83 -3.13 -3.84
C GLU A 67 5.72 -3.24 -2.31
N TYR A 68 5.01 -4.26 -1.80
CA TYR A 68 4.90 -4.42 -0.34
C TYR A 68 6.26 -4.74 0.29
N GLY A 69 7.09 -5.54 -0.38
CA GLY A 69 8.43 -5.88 0.08
C GLY A 69 9.34 -4.67 0.31
N ALA A 70 9.16 -3.58 -0.45
CA ALA A 70 9.91 -2.35 -0.26
C ALA A 70 9.68 -1.74 1.14
N TYR A 71 8.47 -1.83 1.67
CA TYR A 71 8.12 -1.35 3.02
C TYR A 71 8.73 -2.19 4.15
N LEU A 72 9.30 -3.36 3.85
CA LEU A 72 9.98 -4.23 4.82
C LEU A 72 11.50 -3.98 4.87
N THR A 73 11.94 -2.88 4.27
CA THR A 73 13.34 -2.45 4.20
C THR A 73 13.47 -0.98 4.57
N GLY A 74 14.69 -0.41 4.56
CA GLY A 74 14.91 0.99 4.93
C GLY A 74 14.37 1.34 6.30
N ASP A 75 13.44 2.31 6.33
CA ASP A 75 12.74 2.84 7.52
C ASP A 75 12.16 1.76 8.43
N PHE A 76 11.77 0.60 7.88
CA PHE A 76 11.29 -0.54 8.66
C PHE A 76 12.26 -0.97 9.77
N LYS A 77 13.55 -0.71 9.58
CA LYS A 77 14.64 -1.10 10.48
C LYS A 77 15.12 0.06 11.37
N LEU A 78 14.37 1.16 11.44
CA LEU A 78 14.73 2.29 12.29
C LEU A 78 14.69 1.89 13.76
N ARG A 79 15.83 2.15 14.44
CA ARG A 79 16.04 1.93 15.87
C ARG A 79 15.72 0.47 16.22
N GLU A 80 15.21 0.17 17.42
CA GLU A 80 14.95 -1.20 17.82
C GLU A 80 13.73 -1.78 17.09
N HIS A 81 12.56 -1.14 17.27
CA HIS A 81 11.29 -1.59 16.67
C HIS A 81 10.43 -0.46 16.08
N ASP A 82 10.81 0.81 16.26
CA ASP A 82 10.02 1.96 15.84
C ASP A 82 9.61 1.93 14.37
N GLY A 83 10.50 1.49 13.48
CA GLY A 83 10.20 1.36 12.05
C GLY A 83 9.05 0.37 11.77
N ALA A 84 9.07 -0.77 12.45
CA ALA A 84 8.01 -1.78 12.37
C ALA A 84 6.72 -1.29 13.03
N ASP A 85 6.82 -0.61 14.18
CA ASP A 85 5.69 -0.02 14.89
C ASP A 85 5.01 1.07 14.04
N LEU A 86 5.78 1.92 13.36
CA LEU A 86 5.25 2.90 12.43
C LEU A 86 4.62 2.26 11.19
N LEU A 87 5.23 1.21 10.63
CA LEU A 87 4.60 0.48 9.53
C LEU A 87 3.23 -0.08 9.95
N ALA A 88 3.09 -0.58 11.18
CA ALA A 88 1.82 -1.12 11.68
C ALA A 88 0.80 -0.01 12.06
N LEU A 89 1.21 0.90 12.95
CA LEU A 89 0.35 1.90 13.59
C LEU A 89 -0.04 3.04 12.64
N TYR A 90 0.85 3.41 11.73
CA TYR A 90 0.63 4.52 10.81
C TYR A 90 0.22 4.02 9.41
N TRP A 91 1.05 3.21 8.76
CA TRP A 91 0.79 2.82 7.36
C TRP A 91 -0.29 1.74 7.23
N TYR A 92 -0.14 0.60 7.90
CA TYR A 92 -1.11 -0.50 7.81
C TYR A 92 -2.47 -0.11 8.39
N ASN A 93 -2.49 0.63 9.51
CA ASN A 93 -3.72 1.16 10.08
C ASN A 93 -4.53 2.01 9.09
N ARG A 94 -3.87 2.81 8.24
CA ARG A 94 -4.55 3.56 7.18
C ARG A 94 -5.24 2.65 6.18
N ASN A 95 -4.58 1.58 5.76
CA ASN A 95 -5.15 0.61 4.83
C ASN A 95 -6.40 -0.07 5.43
N LEU A 96 -6.36 -0.46 6.70
CA LEU A 96 -7.53 -1.00 7.42
C LEU A 96 -8.68 0.01 7.50
N ARG A 97 -8.39 1.30 7.74
CA ARG A 97 -9.42 2.36 7.75
C ARG A 97 -10.06 2.54 6.38
N MET A 98 -9.27 2.54 5.31
CA MET A 98 -9.81 2.64 3.95
C MET A 98 -10.66 1.41 3.60
N PHE A 99 -10.21 0.21 3.97
CA PHE A 99 -11.00 -1.01 3.80
C PHE A 99 -12.33 -0.93 4.55
N ARG A 100 -12.33 -0.46 5.81
CA ARG A 100 -13.57 -0.23 6.57
C ARG A 100 -14.52 0.75 5.88
N LYS A 101 -14.01 1.85 5.31
CA LYS A 101 -14.82 2.78 4.53
C LYS A 101 -15.44 2.13 3.29
N ILE A 102 -14.73 1.21 2.64
CA ILE A 102 -15.28 0.43 1.51
C ILE A 102 -16.39 -0.52 1.97
N GLN A 103 -16.26 -1.12 3.16
CA GLN A 103 -17.34 -1.90 3.77
C GLN A 103 -18.61 -1.09 4.02
N GLU A 104 -18.47 0.18 4.39
CA GLU A 104 -19.58 1.10 4.65
C GLU A 104 -20.31 1.59 3.40
N ILE A 105 -19.76 1.38 2.19
CA ILE A 105 -20.45 1.71 0.94
C ILE A 105 -21.71 0.82 0.83
N PRO A 106 -22.91 1.43 0.72
CA PRO A 106 -24.14 0.69 0.48
C PRO A 106 -24.05 -0.09 -0.82
N LYS A 107 -24.32 -1.39 -0.76
CA LYS A 107 -24.21 -2.33 -1.87
C LYS A 107 -25.16 -3.51 -1.67
N ASN A 108 -25.55 -4.14 -2.76
CA ASN A 108 -26.22 -5.44 -2.78
C ASN A 108 -25.31 -6.51 -3.41
N ALA A 109 -25.76 -7.77 -3.43
CA ALA A 109 -24.95 -8.90 -3.90
C ALA A 109 -24.56 -8.84 -5.39
N GLU A 110 -25.26 -8.05 -6.20
CA GLU A 110 -24.99 -7.90 -7.65
C GLU A 110 -24.06 -6.71 -7.95
N ASP A 111 -23.78 -5.86 -6.97
CA ASP A 111 -22.95 -4.68 -7.17
C ASP A 111 -21.47 -5.03 -7.24
N ARG A 112 -20.72 -4.28 -8.06
CA ARG A 112 -19.26 -4.37 -8.16
C ARG A 112 -18.63 -3.07 -7.72
N ILE A 113 -17.62 -3.16 -6.86
CA ILE A 113 -16.82 -2.01 -6.43
C ILE A 113 -15.48 -2.02 -7.16
N LEU A 114 -15.21 -0.96 -7.93
CA LEU A 114 -13.88 -0.69 -8.46
C LEU A 114 -13.12 0.22 -7.48
N VAL A 115 -11.98 -0.26 -7.00
CA VAL A 115 -11.09 0.52 -6.12
C VAL A 115 -9.90 1.02 -6.93
N ILE A 116 -9.75 2.34 -7.01
CA ILE A 116 -8.57 2.99 -7.60
C ILE A 116 -7.74 3.57 -6.46
N ALA A 117 -6.53 3.06 -6.28
CA ALA A 117 -5.64 3.45 -5.20
C ALA A 117 -4.18 3.46 -5.68
N GLY A 118 -3.31 4.13 -4.92
CA GLY A 118 -1.87 4.00 -5.11
C GLY A 118 -1.44 2.53 -4.96
N ASN A 119 -0.49 2.07 -5.77
CA ASN A 119 -0.18 0.63 -5.86
C ASN A 119 0.27 0.04 -4.53
N GLY A 120 1.10 0.76 -3.75
CA GLY A 120 1.47 0.38 -2.39
C GLY A 120 0.26 0.07 -1.47
N HIS A 121 -0.87 0.78 -1.63
CA HIS A 121 -2.12 0.47 -0.91
C HIS A 121 -2.89 -0.69 -1.53
N ALA A 122 -2.89 -0.81 -2.86
CA ALA A 122 -3.52 -1.92 -3.57
C ALA A 122 -2.93 -3.28 -3.16
N THR A 123 -1.65 -3.33 -2.77
CA THR A 123 -1.02 -4.53 -2.20
C THR A 123 -1.74 -5.04 -0.95
N VAL A 124 -2.02 -4.13 0.01
CA VAL A 124 -2.71 -4.46 1.26
C VAL A 124 -4.18 -4.77 0.98
N PHE A 125 -4.83 -4.04 0.06
CA PHE A 125 -6.20 -4.35 -0.35
C PHE A 125 -6.33 -5.73 -0.96
N ARG A 126 -5.40 -6.19 -1.80
CA ARG A 126 -5.42 -7.57 -2.30
C ARG A 126 -5.49 -8.56 -1.14
N GLN A 127 -4.64 -8.41 -0.12
CA GLN A 127 -4.67 -9.27 1.06
C GLN A 127 -6.04 -9.22 1.76
N LEU A 128 -6.53 -8.02 2.08
CA LEU A 128 -7.76 -7.84 2.85
C LEU A 128 -9.01 -8.35 2.12
N PHE A 129 -9.14 -8.06 0.82
CA PHE A 129 -10.26 -8.55 0.01
C PHE A 129 -10.18 -10.05 -0.24
N THR A 130 -8.98 -10.62 -0.44
CA THR A 130 -8.82 -12.08 -0.60
C THR A 130 -9.16 -12.84 0.69
N MET A 131 -8.89 -12.25 1.86
CA MET A 131 -9.12 -12.89 3.16
C MET A 131 -10.51 -12.62 3.74
N SER A 132 -11.23 -11.61 3.24
CA SER A 132 -12.55 -11.26 3.73
C SER A 132 -13.62 -12.14 3.07
N PRO A 133 -14.48 -12.83 3.84
CA PRO A 133 -15.59 -13.60 3.28
C PRO A 133 -16.74 -12.72 2.74
N GLU A 134 -16.68 -11.40 2.93
CA GLU A 134 -17.71 -10.46 2.46
C GLU A 134 -17.59 -10.12 0.97
N TYR A 135 -16.46 -10.46 0.33
CA TYR A 135 -16.16 -10.05 -1.05
C TYR A 135 -15.66 -11.23 -1.88
N ASP A 136 -16.11 -11.26 -3.13
CA ASP A 136 -15.45 -12.03 -4.18
C ASP A 136 -14.39 -11.16 -4.85
N TYR A 137 -13.12 -11.38 -4.50
CA TYR A 137 -12.01 -10.59 -5.05
C TYR A 137 -11.67 -11.04 -6.47
N VAL A 138 -11.89 -10.15 -7.44
CA VAL A 138 -11.56 -10.39 -8.85
C VAL A 138 -10.20 -9.77 -9.18
N GLU A 139 -9.29 -10.61 -9.68
CA GLU A 139 -7.97 -10.17 -10.12
C GLU A 139 -8.06 -9.31 -11.39
N PHE A 140 -7.65 -8.04 -11.30
CA PHE A 140 -7.67 -7.14 -12.46
C PHE A 140 -6.76 -7.65 -13.59
N SER A 141 -5.62 -8.25 -13.24
CA SER A 141 -4.64 -8.76 -14.20
C SER A 141 -5.17 -9.93 -15.04
N SER A 142 -6.14 -10.70 -14.52
CA SER A 142 -6.79 -11.80 -15.23
C SER A 142 -8.00 -11.38 -16.07
N LEU A 143 -8.38 -10.10 -16.07
CA LEU A 143 -9.50 -9.63 -16.88
C LEU A 143 -9.10 -9.65 -18.36
N ASP A 144 -9.78 -10.47 -19.14
CA ASP A 144 -9.65 -10.42 -20.59
C ASP A 144 -10.21 -9.11 -21.12
N SER A 145 -9.52 -8.52 -22.09
CA SER A 145 -10.12 -7.54 -22.96
C SER A 145 -11.18 -8.27 -23.77
N LYS A 146 -12.43 -8.27 -23.31
CA LYS A 146 -13.54 -8.65 -24.18
C LYS A 146 -13.44 -7.76 -25.42
N LYS A 147 -13.25 -8.40 -26.57
CA LYS A 147 -13.23 -7.77 -27.89
C LYS A 147 -14.57 -7.11 -28.18
#